data_AF-A0AAV0TQ34-F1
#
_entry.id   AF-A0AAV0TQ34-F1
#
_cell.length_a   1.000
_cell.length_b   1.000
_cell.length_c   1.000
_cell.angle_alpha   90.00
_cell.angle_beta   90.00
_cell.angle_gamma   90.00
#
_symmetry.space_group_name_H-M   'P 1'
#
loop_
_entity.id
_entity.type
_entity.pdbx_description
1 polymer ?
#
loop_
_entity_poly.entity_id
_entity_poly.type
_entity_poly.pdbx_seq_one_letter_code
_entity_poly.pdbx_strand_id
1 'polypeptide(L)'
;MRDGSLSYERFCMEAELLQRRSHELASRQDVENEKQCVATWEWRHGYRQHLDGNSFLVSSENARQYHSNAVYTSMKHDKEMDRDTNELLPIEEYDWKNDDQVSTTLQSQEVTTALLEFHIVYHTIYQTPVLYFRVSAVDGLPLPSEIVTHEVKFPGSNGRSTFVAMEEHPILGKPFSFLHPCETAAAMQLLQAQIQTNDSTKTLSEVKVPRYLASWLSLVQPLTGISPFEYYSI
;
A
#
# COMPACT_ATOMS: atom_id res chain seq x y z
N MET A 1 -14.82 3.02 -22.79
CA MET A 1 -13.98 2.74 -21.60
C MET A 1 -12.59 3.28 -21.89
N ARG A 2 -11.95 3.99 -20.95
CA ARG A 2 -10.53 4.35 -21.12
C ARG A 2 -9.72 3.07 -21.12
N ASP A 3 -8.64 3.01 -21.87
CA ASP A 3 -7.77 1.84 -21.83
C ASP A 3 -7.22 1.65 -20.40
N GLY A 4 -7.12 0.40 -19.95
CA GLY A 4 -6.73 0.06 -18.57
C GLY A 4 -7.75 0.35 -17.45
N SER A 5 -8.96 0.83 -17.77
CA SER A 5 -10.05 1.00 -16.79
C SER A 5 -10.78 -0.31 -16.44
N LEU A 6 -11.48 -0.29 -15.30
CA LEU A 6 -12.26 -1.40 -14.73
C LEU A 6 -13.70 -0.94 -14.45
N SER A 7 -14.71 -1.68 -14.91
CA SER A 7 -16.10 -1.40 -14.53
C SER A 7 -16.35 -1.75 -13.05
N TYR A 8 -17.29 -1.05 -12.41
CA TYR A 8 -17.64 -1.35 -11.02
C TYR A 8 -18.17 -2.79 -10.85
N GLU A 9 -19.02 -3.26 -11.77
CA GLU A 9 -19.51 -4.65 -11.77
C GLU A 9 -18.35 -5.66 -11.80
N ARG A 10 -17.36 -5.45 -12.66
CA ARG A 10 -16.19 -6.34 -12.75
C ARG A 10 -15.31 -6.22 -11.51
N PHE A 11 -15.16 -5.03 -10.95
CA PHE A 11 -14.50 -4.82 -9.67
C PHE A 11 -15.16 -5.64 -8.56
N CYS A 12 -16.48 -5.55 -8.41
CA CYS A 12 -17.24 -6.31 -7.41
C CYS A 12 -17.06 -7.82 -7.59
N MET A 13 -17.17 -8.34 -8.82
CA MET A 13 -16.98 -9.75 -9.11
C MET A 13 -15.57 -10.25 -8.75
N GLU A 14 -14.53 -9.51 -9.15
CA GLU A 14 -13.15 -9.88 -8.85
C GLU A 14 -12.84 -9.73 -7.34
N ALA A 15 -13.45 -8.75 -6.66
CA ALA A 15 -13.29 -8.51 -5.23
C ALA A 15 -13.99 -9.57 -4.37
N GLU A 16 -15.18 -10.04 -4.78
CA GLU A 16 -15.85 -11.18 -4.13
C GLU A 16 -15.01 -12.44 -4.22
N LEU A 17 -14.36 -12.69 -5.37
CA LEU A 17 -13.46 -13.82 -5.50
C LEU A 17 -12.22 -13.68 -4.62
N LEU A 18 -11.64 -12.47 -4.52
CA LEU A 18 -10.51 -12.18 -3.63
C LEU A 18 -10.85 -12.49 -2.17
N GLN A 19 -12.00 -11.99 -1.67
CA GLN A 19 -12.49 -12.33 -0.33
C GLN A 19 -12.58 -13.84 -0.16
N ARG A 20 -13.34 -14.53 -1.04
CA ARG A 20 -13.57 -15.97 -0.93
C ARG A 20 -12.25 -16.75 -0.86
N ARG A 21 -11.30 -16.47 -1.77
CA ARG A 21 -9.99 -17.12 -1.81
C ARG A 21 -9.17 -16.85 -0.56
N SER A 22 -9.17 -15.60 -0.07
CA SER A 22 -8.44 -15.25 1.14
C SER A 22 -8.93 -16.02 2.38
N HIS A 23 -10.24 -16.20 2.51
CA HIS A 23 -10.83 -16.99 3.60
C HIS A 23 -10.62 -18.50 3.43
N GLU A 24 -10.74 -19.02 2.21
CA GLU A 24 -10.44 -20.42 1.91
C GLU A 24 -9.00 -20.77 2.34
N LEU A 25 -8.04 -19.89 2.05
CA LEU A 25 -6.63 -20.11 2.40
C LEU A 25 -6.37 -19.93 3.88
N ALA A 26 -6.91 -18.88 4.51
CA ALA A 26 -6.80 -18.69 5.95
C ALA A 26 -7.36 -19.89 6.72
N SER A 27 -8.46 -20.49 6.24
CA SER A 27 -9.05 -21.69 6.87
C SER A 27 -8.20 -22.97 6.72
N ARG A 28 -7.28 -23.00 5.75
CA ARG A 28 -6.37 -24.14 5.48
C ARG A 28 -5.00 -23.97 6.12
N GLN A 29 -4.67 -22.78 6.63
CA GLN A 29 -3.43 -22.58 7.37
C GLN A 29 -3.58 -23.23 8.75
N ASP A 30 -3.06 -24.46 8.87
CA ASP A 30 -2.92 -25.12 10.17
C ASP A 30 -1.95 -24.34 11.07
N VAL A 31 -2.27 -24.31 12.37
CA VAL A 31 -1.55 -23.62 13.46
C VAL A 31 -0.07 -24.07 13.61
N GLU A 32 0.35 -25.14 12.93
CA GLU A 32 1.66 -25.78 13.10
C GLU A 32 2.80 -25.18 12.26
N ASN A 33 2.55 -24.26 11.33
CA ASN A 33 3.62 -23.58 10.60
C ASN A 33 3.67 -22.09 10.94
N GLU A 34 4.80 -21.63 11.49
CA GLU A 34 5.16 -20.23 11.75
C GLU A 34 5.28 -19.36 10.47
N LYS A 35 4.55 -19.69 9.40
CA LYS A 35 4.45 -18.85 8.22
C LYS A 35 3.54 -17.66 8.52
N GLN A 36 3.90 -16.50 7.98
CA GLN A 36 3.09 -15.28 7.98
C GLN A 36 1.63 -15.63 7.63
N CYS A 37 0.67 -15.21 8.47
CA CYS A 37 -0.75 -15.38 8.20
C CYS A 37 -1.10 -14.73 6.85
N VAL A 38 -1.87 -15.44 6.02
CA VAL A 38 -2.37 -14.89 4.76
C VAL A 38 -3.34 -13.76 5.09
N ALA A 39 -3.17 -12.62 4.41
CA ALA A 39 -4.05 -11.48 4.60
C ALA A 39 -5.48 -11.83 4.16
N THR A 40 -6.44 -11.67 5.07
CA THR A 40 -7.87 -11.85 4.79
C THR A 40 -8.49 -10.54 4.31
N TRP A 41 -9.51 -10.65 3.46
CA TRP A 41 -10.22 -9.51 2.88
C TRP A 41 -11.70 -9.61 3.17
N GLU A 42 -12.29 -8.54 3.72
CA GLU A 42 -13.70 -8.51 4.08
C GLU A 42 -14.41 -7.32 3.44
N TRP A 43 -15.66 -7.50 3.00
CA TRP A 43 -16.46 -6.38 2.52
C TRP A 43 -16.91 -5.48 3.67
N ARG A 44 -16.83 -4.17 3.41
CA ARG A 44 -17.45 -3.13 4.21
C ARG A 44 -18.30 -2.26 3.29
N HIS A 45 -19.44 -1.84 3.82
CA HIS A 45 -20.43 -1.07 3.08
C HIS A 45 -20.67 0.26 3.79
N GLY A 46 -20.69 1.33 3.02
CA GLY A 46 -21.17 2.62 3.48
C GLY A 46 -22.70 2.70 3.48
N TYR A 47 -23.22 3.82 3.95
CA TYR A 47 -24.67 4.05 4.06
C TYR A 47 -25.41 4.05 2.72
N ARG A 48 -24.71 4.24 1.60
CA ARG A 48 -25.29 4.30 0.25
C ARG A 48 -24.83 3.13 -0.60
N GLN A 49 -24.97 1.90 -0.08
CA GLN A 49 -24.52 0.65 -0.72
C GLN A 49 -25.02 0.43 -2.16
N HIS A 50 -26.11 1.10 -2.58
CA HIS A 50 -26.64 1.04 -3.94
C HIS A 50 -25.85 1.89 -4.95
N LEU A 51 -24.94 2.74 -4.49
CA LEU A 51 -24.08 3.57 -5.34
C LEU A 51 -22.73 2.91 -5.56
N ASP A 52 -22.26 2.97 -6.81
CA ASP A 52 -20.93 2.53 -7.19
C ASP A 52 -19.85 3.20 -6.31
N GLY A 53 -18.91 2.38 -5.85
CA GLY A 53 -17.81 2.84 -4.99
C GLY A 53 -18.20 3.13 -3.54
N ASN A 54 -19.43 2.83 -3.09
CA ASN A 54 -19.81 2.95 -1.68
C ASN A 54 -19.56 1.68 -0.85
N SER A 55 -18.85 0.72 -1.43
CA SER A 55 -18.39 -0.50 -0.76
C SER A 55 -16.89 -0.67 -1.03
N PHE A 56 -16.18 -1.26 -0.06
CA PHE A 56 -14.75 -1.46 -0.14
C PHE A 56 -14.35 -2.76 0.55
N LEU A 57 -13.22 -3.33 0.14
CA LEU A 57 -12.61 -4.44 0.88
C LEU A 57 -11.66 -3.89 1.94
N VAL A 58 -11.62 -4.53 3.12
CA VAL A 58 -10.68 -4.23 4.20
C VAL A 58 -9.84 -5.45 4.55
N SER A 59 -8.56 -5.22 4.83
CA SER A 59 -7.66 -6.16 5.47
C SER A 59 -6.98 -5.46 6.66
N SER A 60 -7.27 -5.90 7.88
CA SER A 60 -6.82 -5.21 9.12
C SER A 60 -5.76 -5.97 9.92
N GLU A 61 -5.53 -7.24 9.62
CA GLU A 61 -4.63 -8.12 10.39
C GLU A 61 -3.23 -8.20 9.79
N ASN A 62 -2.73 -7.09 9.26
CA ASN A 62 -1.42 -7.03 8.61
C ASN A 62 -0.39 -6.45 9.59
N ALA A 63 0.79 -7.04 9.66
CA ALA A 63 1.88 -6.56 10.50
C ALA A 63 3.22 -6.56 9.75
N ARG A 64 4.03 -5.53 9.99
CA ARG A 64 5.38 -5.40 9.42
C ARG A 64 6.36 -4.92 10.47
N GLN A 65 7.55 -5.51 10.47
CA GLN A 65 8.66 -5.05 11.28
C GLN A 65 9.33 -3.83 10.64
N TYR A 66 9.72 -2.85 11.46
CA TYR A 66 10.46 -1.67 11.04
C TYR A 66 11.49 -1.28 12.10
N HIS A 67 12.53 -0.56 11.69
CA HIS A 67 13.53 -0.05 12.63
C HIS A 67 13.09 1.30 13.20
N SER A 68 13.16 1.50 14.52
CA SER A 68 12.74 2.74 15.19
C SER A 68 13.41 4.01 14.64
N ASN A 69 14.61 3.89 14.07
CA ASN A 69 15.31 5.01 13.40
C ASN A 69 14.52 5.57 12.20
N ALA A 70 13.70 4.77 11.52
CA ALA A 70 12.87 5.24 10.39
C ALA A 70 11.90 6.35 10.81
N VAL A 71 11.40 6.32 12.06
CA VAL A 71 10.51 7.34 12.62
C VAL A 71 11.25 8.67 12.80
N TYR A 72 12.47 8.61 13.36
CA TYR A 72 13.29 9.80 13.59
C TYR A 72 13.73 10.47 12.29
N THR A 73 14.05 9.69 11.24
CA THR A 73 14.40 10.23 9.93
C THR A 73 13.20 10.91 9.27
N SER A 74 11.99 10.34 9.41
CA SER A 74 10.73 10.95 8.95
C SER A 74 10.45 12.28 9.66
N MET A 75 10.55 12.33 11.00
CA MET A 75 10.32 13.55 11.78
C MET A 75 11.32 14.69 11.49
N LYS A 76 12.56 14.37 11.08
CA LYS A 76 13.54 15.38 10.66
C LYS A 76 13.21 15.96 9.29
N HIS A 77 12.69 15.14 8.39
CA HIS A 77 12.34 15.55 7.03
C HIS A 77 11.18 16.57 7.00
N ASP A 78 10.25 16.49 7.97
CA ASP A 78 9.16 17.47 8.12
C ASP A 78 9.64 18.83 8.68
N LYS A 79 10.67 18.84 9.54
CA LYS A 79 11.22 20.07 10.13
C LYS A 79 12.07 20.90 9.17
N GLU A 80 12.60 20.29 8.11
CA GLU A 80 13.31 21.02 7.05
C GLU A 80 12.36 21.66 6.02
N MET A 81 11.06 21.32 6.06
CA MET A 81 10.07 21.79 5.09
C MET A 81 9.32 23.08 5.49
N ASP A 82 9.63 23.65 6.66
CA ASP A 82 8.99 24.89 7.17
C ASP A 82 9.91 26.13 7.12
N ARG A 83 10.92 26.15 6.24
CA ARG A 83 11.74 27.36 5.99
C ARG A 83 11.95 27.65 4.51
N ASP A 84 11.13 28.57 4.00
CA ASP A 84 11.45 29.49 2.90
C ASP A 84 10.54 30.72 3.12
N THR A 85 10.92 32.00 3.15
CA THR A 85 11.98 32.78 2.49
C THR A 85 12.10 34.13 3.25
N ASN A 86 13.29 34.51 3.72
CA ASN A 86 13.87 35.88 3.73
C ASN A 86 14.97 36.00 4.81
N GLU A 87 16.23 36.01 4.38
CA GLU A 87 17.25 37.02 4.71
C GLU A 87 18.62 36.44 4.34
N LEU A 88 19.20 36.98 3.27
CA LEU A 88 20.60 36.80 2.91
C LEU A 88 21.46 37.58 3.91
N LEU A 89 22.32 36.90 4.67
CA LEU A 89 23.53 37.49 5.24
C LEU A 89 24.71 36.49 5.21
N PRO A 90 25.95 36.99 5.09
CA PRO A 90 27.10 36.20 4.63
C PRO A 90 27.57 35.17 5.65
N ILE A 91 28.02 34.03 5.12
CA ILE A 91 28.72 32.97 5.85
C ILE A 91 30.05 33.54 6.38
N GLU A 92 30.13 33.82 7.68
CA GLU A 92 31.42 33.84 8.38
C GLU A 92 31.74 32.41 8.80
N GLU A 93 32.86 31.91 8.25
CA GLU A 93 33.47 30.63 8.62
C GLU A 93 33.75 30.60 10.12
N TYR A 94 33.09 29.69 10.84
CA TYR A 94 33.50 29.29 12.19
C TYR A 94 33.88 27.81 12.19
N ASP A 95 35.19 27.61 12.17
CA ASP A 95 35.92 26.37 12.43
C ASP A 95 35.69 25.93 13.89
N TRP A 96 34.97 24.84 14.10
CA TRP A 96 35.01 24.13 15.39
C TRP A 96 35.81 22.83 15.23
N LYS A 97 36.97 22.86 15.87
CA LYS A 97 37.94 21.77 15.98
C LYS A 97 37.31 20.54 16.62
N ASN A 98 37.60 19.39 16.02
CA ASN A 98 37.42 18.07 16.60
C ASN A 98 38.08 18.02 17.99
N ASP A 99 37.31 17.63 19.00
CA ASP A 99 37.88 17.02 20.20
C ASP A 99 37.18 15.68 20.42
N ASP A 100 38.01 14.64 20.41
CA ASP A 100 37.64 13.25 20.46
C ASP A 100 37.05 12.89 21.83
N GLN A 101 35.74 12.70 21.86
CA GLN A 101 35.14 11.82 22.87
C GLN A 101 34.14 10.90 22.18
N VAL A 102 34.67 9.77 21.71
CA VAL A 102 33.94 8.60 21.25
C VAL A 102 33.05 8.09 22.39
N SER A 103 31.83 8.62 22.48
CA SER A 103 30.71 7.88 23.03
C SER A 103 30.15 7.03 21.91
N THR A 104 30.72 5.84 21.73
CA THR A 104 30.07 4.74 21.00
C THR A 104 28.82 4.34 21.78
N THR A 105 27.76 5.12 21.61
CA THR A 105 26.42 4.66 21.97
C THR A 105 26.09 3.63 20.91
N LEU A 106 26.27 2.35 21.23
CA LEU A 106 25.66 1.24 20.52
C LEU A 106 24.15 1.51 20.56
N GLN A 107 23.62 2.23 19.56
CA GLN A 107 22.19 2.33 19.34
C GLN A 107 21.74 0.93 18.94
N SER A 108 21.30 0.14 19.93
CA SER A 108 20.54 -1.08 19.69
C SER A 108 19.40 -0.71 18.76
N GLN A 109 19.47 -1.19 17.53
CA GLN A 109 18.49 -0.90 16.51
C GLN A 109 17.24 -1.70 16.87
N GLU A 110 16.37 -1.11 17.70
CA GLU A 110 15.14 -1.76 18.15
C GLU A 110 14.23 -1.98 16.94
N VAL A 111 13.97 -3.25 16.66
CA VAL A 111 12.99 -3.68 15.67
C VAL A 111 11.63 -3.62 16.34
N THR A 112 10.75 -2.79 15.79
CA THR A 112 9.39 -2.58 16.28
C THR A 112 8.39 -3.15 15.27
N THR A 113 7.19 -3.49 15.72
CA THR A 113 6.09 -3.96 14.86
C THR A 113 5.08 -2.85 14.62
N ALA A 114 4.76 -2.61 13.35
CA ALA A 114 3.64 -1.76 12.92
C ALA A 114 2.47 -2.64 12.47
N LEU A 115 1.26 -2.22 12.83
CA LEU A 115 -0.01 -2.77 12.37
C LEU A 115 -0.50 -1.95 11.17
N LEU A 116 -0.90 -2.66 10.11
CA LEU A 116 -1.35 -2.09 8.85
C LEU A 116 -2.80 -2.46 8.56
N GLU A 117 -3.57 -1.45 8.21
CA GLU A 117 -4.92 -1.62 7.70
C GLU A 117 -4.95 -1.17 6.24
N PHE A 118 -5.42 -2.03 5.34
CA PHE A 118 -5.51 -1.79 3.91
C PHE A 118 -6.95 -1.84 3.44
N HIS A 119 -7.37 -0.83 2.68
CA HIS A 119 -8.69 -0.73 2.08
C HIS A 119 -8.56 -0.66 0.55
N ILE A 120 -9.30 -1.49 -0.17
CA ILE A 120 -9.42 -1.41 -1.63
C ILE A 120 -10.76 -0.76 -1.95
N VAL A 121 -10.70 0.47 -2.47
CA VAL A 121 -11.87 1.28 -2.82
C VAL A 121 -11.95 1.44 -4.33
N TYR A 122 -13.15 1.30 -4.91
CA TYR A 122 -13.35 1.61 -6.32
C TYR A 122 -13.52 3.11 -6.52
N HIS A 123 -12.65 3.73 -7.31
CA HIS A 123 -12.76 5.13 -7.67
C HIS A 123 -13.61 5.30 -8.93
N THR A 124 -14.79 5.90 -8.81
CA THR A 124 -15.79 5.99 -9.88
C THR A 124 -15.35 6.82 -11.09
N ILE A 125 -14.62 7.93 -10.86
CA ILE A 125 -14.13 8.81 -11.95
C ILE A 125 -12.98 8.17 -12.74
N TYR A 126 -11.96 7.65 -12.04
CA TYR A 126 -10.82 6.97 -12.68
C TYR A 126 -11.17 5.57 -13.18
N GLN A 127 -12.24 4.98 -12.64
CA GLN A 127 -12.67 3.61 -12.93
C GLN A 127 -11.56 2.60 -12.62
N THR A 128 -10.90 2.76 -11.47
CA THR A 128 -9.79 1.91 -11.01
C THR A 128 -9.92 1.62 -9.51
N PRO A 129 -9.37 0.51 -9.02
CA PRO A 129 -9.16 0.31 -7.59
C PRO A 129 -8.11 1.31 -7.04
N VAL A 130 -8.31 1.73 -5.80
CA VAL A 130 -7.46 2.66 -5.05
C VAL A 130 -7.16 2.05 -3.69
N LEU A 131 -5.88 2.05 -3.32
CA LEU A 131 -5.44 1.57 -2.02
C LEU A 131 -5.44 2.72 -1.03
N TYR A 132 -6.29 2.63 -0.01
CA TYR A 132 -6.21 3.44 1.20
C TYR A 132 -5.56 2.60 2.30
N PHE A 133 -4.79 3.22 3.18
CA PHE A 133 -4.14 2.52 4.27
C PHE A 133 -3.87 3.41 5.49
N ARG A 134 -3.72 2.75 6.64
CA ARG A 134 -3.23 3.35 7.89
C ARG A 134 -2.15 2.48 8.49
N VAL A 135 -1.23 3.14 9.18
CA VAL A 135 -0.16 2.51 9.94
C VAL A 135 -0.34 2.92 11.40
N SER A 136 -0.22 1.96 12.31
CA SER A 136 -0.30 2.20 13.74
C SER A 136 0.68 1.32 14.50
N ALA A 137 1.11 1.76 15.68
CA ALA A 137 1.87 0.94 16.60
C ALA A 137 0.96 -0.11 17.25
N VAL A 138 1.55 -1.12 17.90
CA VAL A 138 0.82 -2.19 18.59
C VAL A 138 -0.10 -1.71 19.72
N ASP A 139 0.16 -0.52 20.25
CA ASP A 139 -0.69 0.17 21.24
C ASP A 139 -1.83 0.99 20.61
N GLY A 140 -1.93 0.99 19.27
CA GLY A 140 -2.94 1.71 18.50
C GLY A 140 -2.57 3.15 18.14
N LEU A 141 -1.39 3.65 18.53
CA LEU A 141 -0.97 5.01 18.19
C LEU A 141 -0.75 5.13 16.67
N PRO A 142 -1.30 6.16 16.00
CA PRO A 142 -1.04 6.38 14.57
C PRO A 142 0.44 6.59 14.30
N LEU A 143 0.94 5.96 13.24
CA LEU A 143 2.32 6.09 12.77
C LEU A 143 2.37 6.76 11.38
N PRO A 144 3.46 7.46 11.06
CA PRO A 144 3.68 8.03 9.71
C PRO A 144 3.70 6.94 8.63
N SER A 145 3.13 7.22 7.45
CA SER A 145 3.11 6.28 6.31
C SER A 145 4.49 5.99 5.75
N GLU A 146 5.45 6.86 6.01
CA GLU A 146 6.85 6.79 5.57
C GLU A 146 7.52 5.53 6.12
N ILE A 147 7.09 5.05 7.31
CA ILE A 147 7.59 3.82 7.92
C ILE A 147 7.50 2.63 6.97
N VAL A 148 6.44 2.53 6.17
CA VAL A 148 6.24 1.39 5.25
C VAL A 148 6.42 1.74 3.78
N THR A 149 6.63 3.02 3.47
CA THR A 149 6.76 3.50 2.08
C THR A 149 8.17 3.98 1.72
N HIS A 150 9.05 4.25 2.69
CA HIS A 150 10.40 4.77 2.43
C HIS A 150 11.28 3.84 1.58
N GLU A 151 11.08 2.52 1.66
CA GLU A 151 11.82 1.54 0.84
C GLU A 151 11.10 1.20 -0.47
N VAL A 152 9.85 1.65 -0.64
CA VAL A 152 9.01 1.29 -1.77
C VAL A 152 9.37 2.13 -2.98
N LYS A 153 9.96 1.49 -3.99
CA LYS A 153 10.20 2.09 -5.29
C LYS A 153 9.10 1.66 -6.26
N PHE A 154 8.14 2.55 -6.50
CA PHE A 154 7.17 2.33 -7.57
C PHE A 154 7.86 2.51 -8.94
N PRO A 155 7.56 1.68 -9.94
CA PRO A 155 8.07 1.85 -11.30
C PRO A 155 7.78 3.27 -11.81
N GLY A 156 8.81 3.97 -12.28
CA GLY A 156 8.69 5.37 -12.75
C GLY A 156 8.81 6.44 -11.66
N SER A 157 9.03 6.09 -10.39
CA SER A 157 9.35 7.04 -9.32
C SER A 157 10.83 7.45 -9.36
N ASN A 158 11.11 8.76 -9.30
CA ASN A 158 12.46 9.33 -9.13
C ASN A 158 12.96 9.26 -7.66
N GLY A 159 12.57 8.23 -6.91
CA GLY A 159 13.03 8.00 -5.53
C GLY A 159 12.27 8.76 -4.44
N ARG A 160 11.15 9.41 -4.76
CA ARG A 160 10.21 9.98 -3.79
C ARG A 160 8.89 9.22 -3.89
N SER A 161 8.26 8.94 -2.75
CA SER A 161 6.90 8.35 -2.67
C SER A 161 5.83 9.36 -3.12
N THR A 162 5.98 9.96 -4.30
CA THR A 162 5.08 10.99 -4.86
C THR A 162 3.68 10.47 -5.16
N PHE A 163 3.44 9.18 -4.96
CA PHE A 163 2.16 8.53 -5.18
C PHE A 163 1.32 8.42 -3.90
N VAL A 164 1.95 8.54 -2.72
CA VAL A 164 1.24 8.48 -1.44
C VAL A 164 0.84 9.89 -1.03
N ALA A 165 -0.46 10.10 -0.87
CA ALA A 165 -1.04 11.33 -0.34
C ALA A 165 -1.94 11.01 0.87
N MET A 166 -2.36 12.04 1.60
CA MET A 166 -3.30 11.90 2.71
C MET A 166 -4.61 12.61 2.36
N GLU A 167 -5.73 11.92 2.55
CA GLU A 167 -7.08 12.45 2.34
C GLU A 167 -8.05 11.74 3.30
N GLU A 168 -9.29 12.23 3.38
CA GLU A 168 -10.37 11.49 4.02
C GLU A 168 -10.75 10.24 3.20
N HIS A 169 -10.91 9.12 3.88
CA HIS A 169 -11.46 7.90 3.28
C HIS A 169 -12.89 8.18 2.77
N PRO A 170 -13.19 7.96 1.48
CA PRO A 170 -14.40 8.48 0.81
C PRO A 170 -15.71 7.93 1.39
N ILE A 171 -15.63 6.82 2.13
CA ILE A 171 -16.79 6.15 2.73
C ILE A 171 -16.82 6.32 4.25
N LEU A 172 -15.67 6.53 4.90
CA LEU A 172 -15.57 6.55 6.37
C LEU A 172 -15.43 7.97 6.93
N GLY A 173 -15.03 8.96 6.12
CA GLY A 173 -14.80 10.34 6.56
C GLY A 173 -13.68 10.46 7.60
N LYS A 174 -12.66 9.61 7.51
CA LYS A 174 -11.52 9.55 8.45
C LYS A 174 -10.21 9.71 7.67
N PRO A 175 -9.16 10.29 8.26
CA PRO A 175 -7.87 10.45 7.58
C PRO A 175 -7.22 9.10 7.28
N PHE A 176 -6.83 8.91 6.02
CA PHE A 176 -6.09 7.75 5.51
C PHE A 176 -4.99 8.23 4.57
N SER A 177 -3.87 7.51 4.54
CA SER A 177 -2.93 7.61 3.42
C SER A 177 -3.48 6.81 2.25
N PHE A 178 -3.25 7.23 1.01
CA PHE A 178 -3.71 6.50 -0.16
C PHE A 178 -2.75 6.63 -1.34
N LEU A 179 -2.80 5.64 -2.24
CA LEU A 179 -2.10 5.69 -3.52
C LEU A 179 -2.95 6.42 -4.56
N HIS A 180 -2.44 7.53 -5.08
CA HIS A 180 -3.17 8.35 -6.04
C HIS A 180 -3.51 7.55 -7.33
N PRO A 181 -4.76 7.60 -7.82
CA PRO A 181 -5.21 6.75 -8.93
C PRO A 181 -4.67 7.13 -10.32
N CYS A 182 -4.05 8.30 -10.49
CA CYS A 182 -3.79 8.87 -11.83
C CYS A 182 -3.02 7.96 -12.78
N GLU A 183 -2.02 7.23 -12.28
CA GLU A 183 -1.20 6.32 -13.09
C GLU A 183 -1.73 4.88 -13.09
N THR A 184 -2.78 4.58 -12.31
CA THR A 184 -3.26 3.20 -12.16
C THR A 184 -3.78 2.64 -13.48
N ALA A 185 -4.57 3.40 -14.23
CA ALA A 185 -5.10 2.94 -15.51
C ALA A 185 -3.99 2.64 -16.53
N ALA A 186 -3.00 3.54 -16.64
CA ALA A 186 -1.87 3.36 -17.56
C ALA A 186 -1.01 2.14 -17.18
N ALA A 187 -0.71 1.96 -15.89
CA ALA A 187 0.01 0.78 -15.41
C ALA A 187 -0.77 -0.52 -15.69
N MET A 188 -2.09 -0.51 -15.44
CA MET A 188 -2.96 -1.67 -15.64
C MET A 188 -3.15 -2.04 -17.12
N GLN A 189 -3.14 -1.06 -18.03
CA GLN A 189 -3.12 -1.30 -19.46
C GLN A 189 -1.88 -2.11 -19.87
N LEU A 190 -0.69 -1.68 -19.43
CA LEU A 190 0.57 -2.36 -19.74
C LEU A 190 0.62 -3.79 -19.16
N LEU A 191 0.21 -3.96 -17.90
CA LEU A 191 0.18 -5.27 -17.24
C LEU A 191 -0.78 -6.23 -17.95
N GLN A 192 -1.96 -5.76 -18.35
CA GLN A 192 -2.93 -6.61 -19.05
C GLN A 192 -2.50 -6.99 -20.47
N ALA A 193 -1.80 -6.09 -21.19
CA ALA A 193 -1.28 -6.39 -22.52
C ALA A 193 -0.27 -7.55 -22.48
N GLN A 194 0.61 -7.59 -21.47
CA GLN A 194 1.59 -8.67 -21.28
C GLN A 194 0.94 -10.03 -21.01
N ILE A 195 -0.21 -10.05 -20.34
CA ILE A 195 -0.93 -11.29 -20.03
C ILE A 195 -1.60 -11.83 -21.30
N GLN A 196 -2.18 -10.96 -22.12
CA GLN A 196 -2.85 -11.35 -23.37
C GLN A 196 -1.88 -11.97 -24.38
N THR A 197 -0.63 -11.49 -24.46
CA THR A 197 0.37 -12.07 -25.36
C THR A 197 0.76 -13.49 -24.98
N ASN A 198 0.79 -13.80 -23.66
CA ASN A 198 1.21 -15.11 -23.14
C ASN A 198 0.10 -16.17 -23.21
N ASP A 199 -1.17 -15.77 -23.21
CA ASP A 199 -2.34 -16.67 -23.21
C ASP A 199 -2.68 -17.24 -24.61
N SER A 200 -1.98 -16.80 -25.66
CA SER A 200 -2.14 -17.28 -27.05
C SER A 200 -1.82 -18.78 -27.24
N THR A 201 -1.41 -19.50 -26.18
CA THR A 201 -0.94 -20.90 -26.27
C THR A 201 -1.58 -21.88 -25.28
N LYS A 202 -2.54 -21.52 -24.41
CA LYS A 202 -3.18 -22.53 -23.53
C LYS A 202 -4.69 -22.40 -23.37
N THR A 203 -5.29 -23.58 -23.42
CA THR A 203 -6.70 -23.95 -23.51
C THR A 203 -7.55 -23.61 -22.29
N LEU A 204 -8.81 -23.28 -22.60
CA LEU A 204 -10.05 -23.37 -21.81
C LEU A 204 -9.91 -24.18 -20.50
N SER A 205 -9.78 -23.48 -19.36
CA SER A 205 -10.01 -24.07 -18.03
C SER A 205 -10.83 -23.09 -17.18
N GLU A 206 -11.86 -23.64 -16.51
CA GLU A 206 -13.08 -22.97 -16.02
C GLU A 206 -12.92 -22.11 -14.75
N VAL A 207 -11.71 -21.73 -14.35
CA VAL A 207 -11.51 -20.74 -13.29
C VAL A 207 -10.79 -19.55 -13.90
N LYS A 208 -11.55 -18.58 -14.41
CA LYS A 208 -10.99 -17.28 -14.83
C LYS A 208 -10.39 -16.61 -13.60
N VAL A 209 -9.07 -16.74 -13.43
CA VAL A 209 -8.31 -15.96 -12.45
C VAL A 209 -8.65 -14.47 -12.65
N PRO A 210 -8.92 -13.69 -11.59
CA PRO A 210 -9.16 -12.26 -11.69
C PRO A 210 -7.97 -11.58 -12.33
N ARG A 211 -8.08 -11.26 -13.62
CA ARG A 211 -6.93 -10.71 -14.35
C ARG A 211 -6.65 -9.26 -13.96
N TYR A 212 -7.64 -8.51 -13.45
CA TYR A 212 -7.43 -7.11 -13.12
C TYR A 212 -6.94 -6.96 -11.69
N LEU A 213 -7.72 -7.40 -10.69
CA LEU A 213 -7.39 -7.21 -9.28
C LEU A 213 -6.14 -8.00 -8.87
N ALA A 214 -5.87 -9.17 -9.43
CA ALA A 214 -4.61 -9.87 -9.15
C ALA A 214 -3.42 -9.06 -9.68
N SER A 215 -3.48 -8.57 -10.91
CA SER A 215 -2.43 -7.71 -11.48
C SER A 215 -2.28 -6.38 -10.74
N TRP A 216 -3.38 -5.78 -10.29
CA TRP A 216 -3.34 -4.58 -9.47
C TRP A 216 -2.76 -4.85 -8.08
N LEU A 217 -3.06 -5.99 -7.46
CA LEU A 217 -2.42 -6.43 -6.21
C LEU A 217 -0.90 -6.61 -6.41
N SER A 218 -0.45 -7.18 -7.53
CA SER A 218 0.99 -7.22 -7.86
C SER A 218 1.61 -5.81 -7.93
N LEU A 219 0.88 -4.83 -8.47
CA LEU A 219 1.35 -3.46 -8.57
C LEU A 219 1.53 -2.80 -7.19
N VAL A 220 0.63 -3.06 -6.25
CA VAL A 220 0.67 -2.49 -4.89
C VAL A 220 1.37 -3.38 -3.86
N GLN A 221 1.79 -4.59 -4.25
CA GLN A 221 2.48 -5.58 -3.41
C GLN A 221 3.72 -5.00 -2.71
N PRO A 222 4.58 -4.18 -3.35
CA PRO A 222 5.74 -3.60 -2.66
C PRO A 222 5.35 -2.79 -1.41
N LEU A 223 4.18 -2.14 -1.43
CA LEU A 223 3.67 -1.40 -0.29
C LEU A 223 2.94 -2.31 0.70
N THR A 224 2.04 -3.18 0.22
CA THR A 224 1.19 -3.99 1.10
C THR A 224 1.91 -5.19 1.70
N GLY A 225 2.90 -5.75 0.99
CA GLY A 225 3.50 -7.05 1.29
C GLY A 225 2.60 -8.23 0.91
N ILE A 226 1.41 -7.98 0.36
CA ILE A 226 0.40 -9.00 0.03
C ILE A 226 0.60 -9.43 -1.41
N SER A 227 0.94 -10.70 -1.61
CA SER A 227 1.16 -11.25 -2.96
C SER A 227 -0.13 -11.85 -3.53
N PRO A 228 -0.56 -11.51 -4.75
CA PRO A 228 -1.70 -12.18 -5.39
C PRO A 228 -1.45 -13.68 -5.62
N PHE A 229 -0.18 -14.12 -5.68
CA PHE A 229 0.14 -15.54 -5.77
C PHE A 229 -0.36 -16.34 -4.56
N GLU A 230 -0.48 -15.72 -3.40
CA GLU A 230 -1.04 -16.38 -2.21
C GLU A 230 -2.46 -16.87 -2.49
N TYR A 231 -3.27 -16.05 -3.17
CA TYR A 231 -4.71 -16.31 -3.39
C TYR A 231 -5.02 -17.16 -4.63
N TYR A 232 -4.17 -17.11 -5.65
CA TYR A 232 -4.52 -17.59 -6.99
C TYR A 232 -3.61 -18.71 -7.54
N SER A 233 -2.60 -19.17 -6.80
CA SER A 233 -1.69 -20.25 -7.26
C SER A 233 -2.24 -21.67 -7.06
N ILE A 234 -3.55 -21.88 -7.25
CA ILE A 234 -4.22 -23.17 -7.01
C ILE A 234 -4.33 -23.98 -8.32
#